data_AF-A0A961V8U9-F1
#
_entry.id   AF-A0A961V8U9-F1
#
_cell.length_a   1.000
_cell.length_b   1.000
_cell.length_c   1.000
_cell.angle_alpha   90.00
_cell.angle_beta   90.00
_cell.angle_gamma   90.00
#
_symmetry.space_group_name_H-M   'P 1'
#
loop_
_entity.id
_entity.type
_entity.pdbx_description
1 polymer ?
#
loop_
_entity_poly.entity_id
_entity_poly.type
_entity_poly.pdbx_seq_one_letter_code
_entity_poly.pdbx_strand_id
1 'polypeptide(L)'
;MTDLTHLTLAEARDGLARRDFTAVELTDAYLAAIDAANGELNAYITVTHDKARAMAAESDKRLQAGEGRPLEGVPLGIKDLFCTKGVHSQAASHVLDHFLPAYESTVTSNLWADGAVMLGKLNMDEFAMGSSN
;
A
#
# COMPACT_ATOMS: atom_id res chain seq x y z
N MET A 1 20.81 2.82 -11.68
CA MET A 1 19.80 3.00 -10.61
C MET A 1 19.31 1.62 -10.23
N THR A 2 19.31 1.29 -8.94
CA THR A 2 18.66 0.07 -8.46
C THR A 2 17.20 0.13 -8.84
N ASP A 3 16.65 -0.95 -9.38
CA ASP A 3 15.22 -1.05 -9.60
C ASP A 3 14.53 -1.19 -8.23
N LEU A 4 13.91 -0.10 -7.77
CA LEU A 4 13.33 -0.01 -6.44
C LEU A 4 12.22 -1.05 -6.20
N THR A 5 11.55 -1.51 -7.27
CA THR A 5 10.46 -2.49 -7.18
C THR A 5 10.95 -3.93 -7.01
N HIS A 6 12.23 -4.18 -7.25
CA HIS A 6 12.87 -5.49 -7.10
C HIS A 6 13.47 -5.73 -5.71
N LEU A 7 13.46 -4.72 -4.84
CA LEU A 7 13.95 -4.86 -3.47
C LEU A 7 13.04 -5.79 -2.67
N THR A 8 13.63 -6.61 -1.81
CA THR A 8 12.89 -7.25 -0.72
C THR A 8 12.41 -6.20 0.29
N LEU A 9 11.41 -6.55 1.10
CA LEU A 9 10.93 -5.66 2.16
C LEU A 9 12.06 -5.20 3.10
N ALA A 10 12.98 -6.09 3.45
CA ALA A 10 14.11 -5.77 4.34
C ALA A 10 15.08 -4.78 3.67
N GLU A 11 15.41 -5.00 2.39
CA GLU A 11 16.28 -4.08 1.64
C GLU A 11 15.64 -2.71 1.45
N ALA A 12 14.33 -2.67 1.15
CA ALA A 12 13.57 -1.42 1.06
C ALA A 12 13.59 -0.65 2.38
N ARG A 13 13.24 -1.31 3.49
CA ARG A 13 13.27 -0.73 4.85
C ARG A 13 14.67 -0.21 5.20
N ASP A 14 15.70 -1.01 4.98
CA ASP A 14 17.06 -0.65 5.36
C ASP A 14 17.61 0.48 4.46
N GLY A 15 17.25 0.51 3.17
CA GLY A 15 17.55 1.59 2.26
C GLY A 15 16.89 2.92 2.66
N LEU A 16 15.61 2.88 3.07
CA LEU A 16 14.90 4.04 3.61
C LEU A 16 15.54 4.55 4.90
N ALA A 17 15.91 3.65 5.81
CA ALA A 17 16.58 4.01 7.07
C ALA A 17 17.95 4.66 6.84
N ARG A 18 18.71 4.15 5.85
CA ARG A 18 19.98 4.75 5.41
C ARG A 18 19.81 6.01 4.57
N ARG A 19 18.59 6.29 4.11
CA ARG A 19 18.24 7.37 3.18
C ARG A 19 18.96 7.26 1.83
N ASP A 20 19.12 6.02 1.35
CA ASP A 20 19.64 5.75 0.00
C ASP A 20 18.66 6.23 -1.09
N PHE A 21 17.37 6.28 -0.74
CA PHE A 21 16.24 6.83 -1.49
C PHE A 21 15.15 7.24 -0.48
N THR A 22 14.16 7.99 -0.94
CA THR A 22 13.02 8.45 -0.15
C THR A 22 11.83 7.50 -0.24
N ALA A 23 10.94 7.56 0.75
CA ALA A 23 9.67 6.81 0.73
C ALA A 23 8.79 7.27 -0.44
N VAL A 24 8.82 8.56 -0.80
CA VAL A 24 8.13 9.07 -2.00
C VAL A 24 8.69 8.45 -3.27
N GLU A 25 10.01 8.41 -3.46
CA GLU A 25 10.62 7.77 -4.65
C GLU A 25 10.28 6.28 -4.74
N LEU A 26 10.33 5.56 -3.62
CA LEU A 26 9.94 4.15 -3.57
C LEU A 26 8.46 3.97 -3.92
N THR A 27 7.58 4.78 -3.33
CA THR A 27 6.13 4.73 -3.57
C THR A 27 5.79 5.06 -5.02
N ASP A 28 6.40 6.09 -5.59
CA ASP A 28 6.18 6.47 -6.99
C ASP A 28 6.69 5.40 -7.97
N ALA A 29 7.77 4.70 -7.65
CA ALA A 29 8.23 3.56 -8.44
C ALA A 29 7.17 2.43 -8.48
N TYR A 30 6.57 2.09 -7.34
CA TYR A 30 5.48 1.11 -7.29
C TYR A 30 4.21 1.60 -7.99
N LEU A 31 3.81 2.86 -7.80
CA LEU A 31 2.63 3.42 -8.49
C LEU A 31 2.82 3.42 -10.00
N ALA A 32 4.00 3.77 -10.50
CA ALA A 32 4.31 3.72 -11.92
C ALA A 32 4.25 2.29 -12.49
N ALA A 33 4.75 1.30 -11.74
CA ALA A 33 4.64 -0.11 -12.12
C ALA A 33 3.19 -0.60 -12.15
N ILE A 34 2.37 -0.18 -11.18
CA ILE A 34 0.93 -0.46 -11.15
C ILE A 34 0.24 0.16 -12.36
N ASP A 35 0.48 1.44 -12.64
CA ASP A 35 -0.15 2.14 -13.75
C ASP A 35 0.20 1.51 -15.12
N ALA A 36 1.42 0.99 -15.25
CA ALA A 36 1.88 0.32 -16.48
C ALA A 36 1.30 -1.09 -16.67
N ALA A 37 1.10 -1.86 -15.59
CA ALA A 37 0.79 -3.30 -15.68
C ALA A 37 -0.65 -3.66 -15.30
N ASN A 38 -1.33 -2.87 -14.46
CA ASN A 38 -2.61 -3.28 -13.86
C ASN A 38 -3.75 -3.40 -14.88
N GLY A 39 -3.68 -2.68 -16.01
CA GLY A 39 -4.65 -2.81 -17.10
C GLY A 39 -4.70 -4.23 -17.70
N GLU A 40 -3.58 -4.97 -17.67
CA GLU A 40 -3.50 -6.36 -18.14
C GLU A 40 -3.65 -7.36 -16.99
N LEU A 41 -3.03 -7.07 -15.83
CA LEU A 41 -3.00 -8.01 -14.70
C LEU A 41 -4.28 -8.00 -13.86
N ASN A 42 -4.99 -6.88 -13.79
CA ASN A 42 -6.18 -6.69 -12.94
C ASN A 42 -5.94 -7.08 -11.46
N ALA A 43 -4.75 -6.75 -10.94
CA ALA A 43 -4.31 -7.11 -9.59
C ALA A 43 -4.79 -6.12 -8.52
N TYR A 44 -5.05 -4.85 -8.89
CA TYR A 44 -5.61 -3.82 -8.03
C TYR A 44 -7.02 -3.45 -8.49
N ILE A 45 -7.98 -3.50 -7.56
CA ILE A 45 -9.34 -2.98 -7.77
C ILE A 45 -9.36 -1.46 -7.61
N THR A 46 -8.60 -0.94 -6.65
CA THR A 46 -8.50 0.50 -6.39
C THR A 46 -7.06 0.85 -6.06
N VAL A 47 -6.48 1.80 -6.77
CA VAL A 47 -5.17 2.37 -6.45
C VAL A 47 -5.38 3.69 -5.72
N THR A 48 -4.60 3.95 -4.68
CA THR A 48 -4.77 5.12 -3.82
C THR A 48 -3.60 6.10 -3.95
N HIS A 49 -3.29 6.56 -5.17
CA HIS A 49 -2.12 7.39 -5.48
C HIS A 49 -1.90 8.56 -4.50
N ASP A 50 -2.92 9.40 -4.29
CA ASP A 50 -2.78 10.58 -3.44
C ASP A 50 -2.55 10.23 -1.97
N LYS A 51 -3.27 9.22 -1.46
CA LYS A 51 -3.08 8.73 -0.10
C LYS A 51 -1.70 8.08 0.07
N ALA A 52 -1.25 7.29 -0.89
CA ALA A 52 0.05 6.63 -0.87
C ALA A 52 1.16 7.69 -0.77
N ARG A 53 1.14 8.68 -1.66
CA ARG A 53 2.10 9.80 -1.66
C ARG A 53 2.06 10.61 -0.39
N ALA A 54 0.87 10.92 0.13
CA ALA A 54 0.72 11.65 1.39
C ALA A 54 1.31 10.90 2.58
N MET A 55 1.08 9.58 2.65
CA MET A 55 1.67 8.72 3.69
C MET A 55 3.20 8.63 3.54
N ALA A 56 3.69 8.44 2.32
CA ALA A 56 5.12 8.38 2.03
C ALA A 56 5.85 9.68 2.41
N ALA A 57 5.28 10.84 2.07
CA ALA A 57 5.84 12.14 2.43
C ALA A 57 5.88 12.36 3.96
N GLU A 58 4.94 11.80 4.71
CA GLU A 58 4.97 11.82 6.17
C GLU A 58 6.04 10.87 6.74
N SER A 59 6.22 9.70 6.13
CA SER A 59 7.31 8.78 6.45
C SER A 59 8.68 9.41 6.22
N ASP A 60 8.88 10.15 5.13
CA ASP A 60 10.13 10.86 4.87
C ASP A 60 10.47 11.87 5.97
N LYS A 61 9.48 12.63 6.48
CA LYS A 61 9.69 13.54 7.62
C LYS A 61 10.13 12.80 8.88
N ARG A 62 9.52 11.65 9.18
CA ARG A 62 9.87 10.81 10.35
C ARG A 62 11.26 10.24 10.23
N LEU A 63 11.60 9.70 9.06
CA LEU A 63 12.94 9.22 8.75
C LEU A 63 13.97 10.36 8.88
N GLN A 64 13.64 11.56 8.42
CA GLN A 64 14.48 12.75 8.56
C GLN A 64 14.72 13.13 10.03
N ALA A 65 13.69 13.01 10.88
CA ALA A 65 13.75 13.26 12.31
C ALA A 65 14.44 12.14 13.12
N GLY A 66 14.74 10.99 12.51
CA GLY A 66 15.27 9.82 13.23
C GLY A 66 14.20 9.06 14.02
N GLU A 67 12.92 9.26 13.71
CA GLU A 67 11.75 8.66 14.36
C GLU A 67 11.17 7.50 13.53
N GLY A 68 12.02 6.84 12.73
CA GLY A 68 11.60 5.73 11.88
C GLY A 68 11.02 4.56 12.67
N ARG A 69 9.88 4.08 12.21
CA ARG A 69 9.16 2.91 12.75
C ARG A 69 9.51 1.63 11.98
N PRO A 70 9.10 0.43 12.47
CA PRO A 70 9.56 -0.85 11.90
C PRO A 70 9.28 -1.05 10.40
N LEU A 71 8.23 -0.42 9.85
CA LEU A 71 7.83 -0.49 8.44
C LEU A 71 7.79 0.91 7.78
N GLU A 72 8.45 1.90 8.36
CA GLU A 72 8.36 3.29 7.92
C GLU A 72 8.64 3.45 6.42
N GLY A 73 7.66 3.98 5.68
CA GLY A 73 7.76 4.27 4.26
C GLY A 73 7.64 3.06 3.33
N VAL A 74 7.46 1.83 3.85
CA VAL A 74 7.36 0.62 3.03
C VAL A 74 5.97 0.54 2.37
N PRO A 75 5.88 0.48 1.03
CA PRO A 75 4.61 0.42 0.33
C PRO A 75 3.99 -0.99 0.33
N LEU A 76 2.68 -1.07 0.58
CA LEU A 76 1.92 -2.32 0.68
C LEU A 76 0.60 -2.24 -0.11
N GLY A 77 0.26 -3.32 -0.80
CA GLY A 77 -1.10 -3.57 -1.31
C GLY A 77 -1.94 -4.30 -0.26
N ILE A 78 -3.20 -3.92 -0.10
CA ILE A 78 -4.10 -4.49 0.92
C ILE A 78 -5.21 -5.28 0.24
N LYS A 79 -5.38 -6.56 0.56
CA LYS A 79 -6.50 -7.37 0.03
C LYS A 79 -7.84 -6.67 0.30
N ASP A 80 -8.74 -6.65 -0.69
CA ASP A 80 -10.03 -5.94 -0.60
C ASP A 80 -11.03 -6.49 0.44
N LEU A 81 -10.60 -7.48 1.22
CA LEU A 81 -11.30 -8.00 2.40
C LEU A 81 -11.10 -7.13 3.65
N PHE A 82 -9.94 -6.48 3.77
CA PHE A 82 -9.63 -5.68 4.96
C PHE A 82 -10.27 -4.30 4.83
N CYS A 83 -11.07 -3.93 5.82
CA CYS A 83 -11.67 -2.61 5.91
C CYS A 83 -10.58 -1.55 6.07
N THR A 84 -10.60 -0.55 5.19
CA THR A 84 -9.70 0.61 5.19
C THR A 84 -10.52 1.87 5.27
N LYS A 85 -10.31 2.70 6.32
CA LYS A 85 -11.25 3.79 6.64
C LYS A 85 -11.35 4.79 5.50
N GLY A 86 -12.57 4.98 4.99
CA GLY A 86 -12.87 5.90 3.88
C GLY A 86 -12.32 5.48 2.52
N VAL A 87 -11.85 4.23 2.38
CA VAL A 87 -11.31 3.66 1.13
C VAL A 87 -12.17 2.45 0.74
N HIS A 88 -12.23 2.16 -0.56
CA HIS A 88 -12.85 0.95 -1.10
C HIS A 88 -12.54 -0.32 -0.26
N SER A 89 -13.56 -1.10 0.11
CA SER A 89 -13.42 -2.38 0.82
C SER A 89 -14.62 -3.29 0.51
N GLN A 90 -14.73 -3.80 -0.70
CA GLN A 90 -15.98 -4.37 -1.23
C GLN A 90 -15.92 -5.88 -1.44
N ALA A 91 -14.85 -6.53 -0.98
CA ALA A 91 -14.63 -7.96 -1.10
C ALA A 91 -14.81 -8.49 -2.54
N ALA A 92 -14.42 -7.66 -3.53
CA ALA A 92 -14.62 -7.92 -4.95
C ALA A 92 -16.07 -8.28 -5.34
N SER A 93 -17.06 -7.73 -4.63
CA SER A 93 -18.50 -8.00 -4.83
C SER A 93 -19.30 -6.74 -5.09
N HIS A 94 -20.19 -6.80 -6.07
CA HIS A 94 -21.18 -5.75 -6.34
C HIS A 94 -22.20 -5.55 -5.21
N VAL A 95 -22.35 -6.53 -4.30
CA VAL A 95 -23.20 -6.38 -3.11
C VAL A 95 -22.71 -5.25 -2.20
N LEU A 96 -21.41 -4.97 -2.21
CA LEU A 96 -20.76 -3.94 -1.41
C LEU A 96 -20.36 -2.71 -2.25
N ASP A 97 -20.94 -2.53 -3.44
CA ASP A 97 -20.70 -1.35 -4.26
C ASP A 97 -20.88 -0.07 -3.43
N HIS A 98 -19.93 0.85 -3.57
CA HIS A 98 -19.84 2.12 -2.83
C HIS A 98 -19.64 2.01 -1.31
N PHE A 99 -19.40 0.81 -0.76
CA PHE A 99 -19.07 0.70 0.64
C PHE A 99 -17.69 1.32 0.93
N LEU A 100 -17.71 2.35 1.77
CA LEU A 100 -16.54 3.04 2.31
C LEU A 100 -16.60 2.90 3.85
N PRO A 101 -15.77 2.01 4.45
CA PRO A 101 -15.82 1.77 5.88
C PRO A 101 -15.58 3.04 6.70
N ALA A 102 -16.39 3.27 7.73
CA ALA A 102 -16.16 4.35 8.71
C ALA A 102 -15.08 3.98 9.76
N TYR A 103 -14.54 2.76 9.69
CA TYR A 103 -13.58 2.18 10.62
C TYR A 103 -12.39 1.56 9.87
N GLU A 104 -11.32 1.31 10.61
CA GLU A 104 -10.09 0.67 10.13
C GLU A 104 -10.03 -0.76 10.69
N SER A 105 -9.58 -1.73 9.89
CA SER A 105 -9.34 -3.07 10.41
C SER A 105 -8.18 -3.06 11.42
N THR A 106 -8.13 -4.03 12.33
CA THR A 106 -7.03 -4.11 13.31
C THR A 106 -5.67 -4.31 12.61
N VAL A 107 -5.62 -5.11 11.55
CA VAL A 107 -4.37 -5.40 10.83
C VAL A 107 -3.82 -4.14 10.17
N THR A 108 -4.65 -3.43 9.41
CA THR A 108 -4.25 -2.18 8.74
C THR A 108 -3.95 -1.08 9.77
N SER A 109 -4.70 -0.99 10.88
CA SER A 109 -4.36 -0.09 11.98
C SER A 109 -2.93 -0.31 12.49
N ASN A 110 -2.52 -1.57 12.67
CA ASN A 110 -1.16 -1.90 13.09
C ASN A 110 -0.12 -1.55 12.02
N LEU A 111 -0.39 -1.85 10.74
CA LEU A 111 0.51 -1.50 9.63
C LEU A 111 0.74 0.02 9.54
N TRP A 112 -0.32 0.82 9.68
CA TRP A 112 -0.20 2.28 9.68
C TRP A 112 0.51 2.80 10.92
N ALA A 113 0.27 2.16 12.08
CA ALA A 113 0.97 2.46 13.32
C ALA A 113 2.48 2.18 13.20
N ASP A 114 2.88 1.16 12.45
CA ASP A 114 4.28 0.81 12.16
C ASP A 114 4.89 1.55 10.96
N GLY A 115 4.08 2.36 10.27
CA GLY A 115 4.52 3.33 9.26
C GLY A 115 4.54 2.85 7.81
N ALA A 116 3.87 1.75 7.52
CA ALA A 116 3.67 1.31 6.14
C ALA A 116 2.84 2.33 5.34
N VAL A 117 3.02 2.31 4.02
CA VAL A 117 2.33 3.15 3.04
C VAL A 117 1.31 2.31 2.27
N MET A 118 0.08 2.81 2.13
CA MET A 118 -0.98 2.10 1.41
C MET A 118 -0.96 2.41 -0.09
N LEU A 119 -0.65 1.42 -0.93
CA LEU A 119 -0.73 1.55 -2.40
C LEU A 119 -2.17 1.47 -2.91
N GLY A 120 -3.00 0.62 -2.30
CA GLY A 120 -4.37 0.40 -2.73
C GLY A 120 -4.97 -0.92 -2.28
N LYS A 121 -6.05 -1.31 -2.95
CA LYS A 121 -6.83 -2.53 -2.73
C LYS A 121 -6.55 -3.56 -3.80
N LEU A 122 -6.10 -4.73 -3.38
CA LEU A 122 -5.82 -5.86 -4.25
C LEU A 122 -7.09 -6.65 -4.54
N ASN A 123 -7.15 -7.20 -5.75
CA ASN A 123 -8.21 -8.07 -6.22
C ASN A 123 -8.25 -9.39 -5.44
N MET A 124 -9.39 -10.06 -5.49
CA MET A 124 -9.64 -11.34 -4.82
C MET A 124 -10.88 -12.01 -5.42
N ASP A 125 -11.04 -13.32 -5.21
CA ASP A 125 -12.34 -13.97 -5.44
C ASP A 125 -13.42 -13.35 -4.55
N GLU A 126 -14.63 -13.25 -5.08
CA GLU A 126 -15.78 -12.64 -4.42
C GLU A 126 -15.99 -13.25 -3.03
N PHE A 127 -16.03 -12.40 -1.99
CA PHE A 127 -16.12 -12.81 -0.58
C PHE A 127 -15.08 -13.86 -0.12
N ALA A 128 -13.93 -13.92 -0.80
CA ALA A 128 -12.88 -14.92 -0.61
C ALA A 128 -13.34 -16.37 -0.88
N MET A 129 -14.38 -16.55 -1.69
CA MET A 129 -14.93 -17.85 -2.05
C MET A 129 -14.45 -18.28 -3.45
N GLY A 130 -13.21 -18.73 -3.53
CA GLY A 130 -12.60 -19.19 -4.77
C GLY A 130 -11.09 -19.43 -4.59
N SER A 131 -10.45 -19.94 -5.64
CA SER A 131 -9.01 -20.25 -5.65
C SER A 131 -8.37 -19.86 -6.98
N SER A 132 -8.87 -18.80 -7.61
CA SER A 132 -8.50 -18.41 -8.98
C SER A 132 -7.60 -17.19 -9.07
N ASN A 133 -7.50 -16.40 -7.99
CA ASN A 133 -6.61 -15.24 -7.87
C ASN A 133 -5.16 -15.61 -7.57
#